data_AF-A0A5B8CVL6-F1
#
_entry.id   AF-A0A5B8CVL6-F1
#
_cell.length_a   1.000
_cell.length_b   1.000
_cell.length_c   1.000
_cell.angle_alpha   90.00
_cell.angle_beta   90.00
_cell.angle_gamma   90.00
#
_symmetry.space_group_name_H-M   'P 1'
#
loop_
_entity.id
_entity.type
_entity.pdbx_description
1 polymer ?
#
loop_
_entity_poly.entity_id
_entity_poly.type
_entity_poly.pdbx_seq_one_letter_code
_entity_poly.pdbx_strand_id
1 'polypeptide(L)'
;MKRLHFNSQQILRSHYGLALLFVLTLVMAGLVAHGSWRRQALQHALTTQPVPTPRASFASTARPVVRPIVQPTLQDWPSAAEADRISADILSQADAMGMLFERAEFQSLPLAQPSLLIQRIKLPVKGDYLQVRYFLQQVLQRYPSLALSQFKLQRSDVMQTEVEAYIEFHLYLHKRGPS
;
A
#
# COMPACT_ATOMS: atom_id res chain seq x y z
N MET A 1 -61.11 -65.28 -21.84
CA MET A 1 -59.65 -65.39 -22.12
C MET A 1 -59.24 -64.29 -23.10
N LYS A 2 -58.46 -63.28 -22.66
CA LYS A 2 -57.62 -62.32 -23.45
C LYS A 2 -57.18 -61.11 -22.59
N ARG A 3 -56.85 -61.36 -21.30
CA ARG A 3 -56.35 -60.36 -20.33
C ARG A 3 -54.81 -60.21 -20.34
N LEU A 4 -54.13 -60.73 -21.37
CA LEU A 4 -52.66 -60.87 -21.36
C LEU A 4 -51.93 -59.96 -22.35
N HIS A 5 -52.60 -59.26 -23.26
CA HIS A 5 -51.92 -58.38 -24.23
C HIS A 5 -51.78 -56.92 -23.78
N PHE A 6 -52.43 -56.50 -22.70
CA PHE A 6 -52.40 -55.11 -22.24
C PHE A 6 -51.13 -54.76 -21.42
N ASN A 7 -50.50 -55.76 -20.79
CA ASN A 7 -49.38 -55.51 -19.87
C ASN A 7 -47.98 -55.53 -20.53
N SER A 8 -47.86 -55.99 -21.79
CA SER A 8 -46.57 -56.09 -22.49
C SER A 8 -46.12 -54.76 -23.11
N GLN A 9 -47.06 -53.93 -23.57
CA GLN A 9 -46.79 -52.62 -24.17
C GLN A 9 -46.32 -51.57 -23.15
N GLN A 10 -46.80 -51.67 -21.91
CA GLN A 10 -46.49 -50.71 -20.84
C GLN A 10 -45.10 -50.94 -20.23
N ILE A 11 -44.68 -52.20 -20.11
CA ILE A 11 -43.34 -52.58 -19.63
C ILE A 11 -42.29 -52.22 -20.68
N LEU A 12 -42.56 -52.46 -21.98
CA LEU A 12 -41.66 -52.02 -23.06
C LEU A 12 -41.43 -50.51 -23.04
N ARG A 13 -42.48 -49.68 -22.99
CA ARG A 13 -42.35 -48.20 -22.94
C ARG A 13 -41.60 -47.70 -21.70
N SER A 14 -41.77 -48.35 -20.55
CA SER A 14 -41.05 -47.98 -19.32
C SER A 14 -39.55 -48.29 -19.37
N HIS A 15 -39.17 -49.45 -19.92
CA HIS A 15 -37.75 -49.79 -20.11
C HIS A 15 -37.06 -48.88 -21.13
N TYR A 16 -37.75 -48.46 -22.20
CA TYR A 16 -37.19 -47.47 -23.13
C TYR A 16 -36.96 -46.11 -22.44
N GLY A 17 -37.83 -45.69 -21.53
CA GLY A 17 -37.65 -44.47 -20.74
C GLY A 17 -36.45 -44.55 -19.79
N LEU A 18 -36.30 -45.66 -19.07
CA LEU A 18 -35.15 -45.91 -18.18
C LEU A 18 -33.84 -46.06 -18.95
N ALA A 19 -33.85 -46.79 -20.07
CA ALA A 19 -32.68 -46.93 -20.93
C ALA A 19 -32.24 -45.57 -21.50
N LEU A 20 -33.20 -44.73 -21.90
CA LEU A 20 -32.91 -43.38 -22.41
C LEU A 20 -32.31 -42.48 -21.31
N LEU A 21 -32.84 -42.55 -20.08
CA LEU A 21 -32.25 -41.85 -18.92
C LEU A 21 -30.83 -42.36 -18.59
N PHE A 22 -30.60 -43.68 -18.69
CA PHE A 22 -29.30 -44.28 -18.43
C PHE A 22 -28.26 -43.90 -19.50
N VAL A 23 -28.66 -43.88 -20.77
CA VAL A 23 -27.81 -43.40 -21.87
C VAL A 23 -27.53 -41.91 -21.72
N LEU A 24 -28.54 -41.10 -21.39
CA LEU A 24 -28.37 -39.65 -21.23
C LEU A 24 -27.45 -39.31 -20.05
N THR A 25 -27.55 -40.05 -18.95
CA THR A 25 -26.63 -39.90 -17.80
C THR A 25 -25.20 -40.35 -18.14
N LEU A 26 -25.02 -41.45 -18.88
CA LEU A 26 -23.71 -41.87 -19.38
C LEU A 26 -23.09 -40.83 -20.32
N VAL A 27 -23.87 -40.26 -21.23
CA VAL A 27 -23.43 -39.22 -22.16
C VAL A 27 -23.02 -37.95 -21.39
N MET A 28 -23.82 -37.50 -20.42
CA MET A 28 -23.49 -36.36 -19.57
C MET A 28 -22.23 -36.61 -18.73
N ALA A 29 -22.05 -37.81 -18.16
CA ALA A 29 -20.84 -38.18 -17.42
C ALA A 29 -19.60 -38.17 -18.32
N GLY A 30 -19.70 -38.68 -19.55
CA GLY A 30 -18.62 -38.64 -20.54
C GLY A 30 -18.21 -37.21 -20.92
N LEU A 31 -19.17 -36.31 -21.13
CA LEU A 31 -18.92 -34.89 -21.42
C LEU A 31 -18.20 -34.17 -20.26
N VAL A 32 -18.61 -34.45 -19.01
CA VAL A 32 -17.98 -33.86 -17.81
C VAL A 32 -16.56 -34.39 -17.61
N ALA A 33 -16.34 -35.69 -17.79
CA ALA A 33 -15.02 -36.32 -17.69
C ALA A 33 -14.03 -35.79 -18.75
N HIS A 34 -14.51 -35.49 -19.96
CA HIS A 34 -13.65 -34.93 -21.01
C HIS A 34 -13.25 -33.48 -20.71
N GLY A 35 -14.17 -32.69 -20.13
CA GLY A 35 -13.89 -31.30 -19.74
C GLY A 35 -12.95 -31.16 -18.54
N SER A 36 -13.01 -32.08 -17.57
CA SER A 36 -12.13 -32.04 -16.39
C SER A 36 -10.66 -32.33 -16.73
N TRP A 37 -10.40 -33.20 -17.72
CA TRP A 37 -9.03 -33.50 -18.17
C TRP A 37 -8.32 -32.24 -18.71
N ARG A 38 -9.02 -31.41 -19.51
CA ARG A 38 -8.48 -30.13 -20.00
C ARG A 38 -8.24 -29.12 -18.87
N ARG A 39 -9.12 -29.09 -17.86
CA ARG A 39 -8.97 -28.18 -16.70
C ARG A 39 -7.77 -28.56 -15.83
N GLN A 40 -7.51 -29.86 -15.64
CA GLN A 40 -6.34 -30.31 -14.90
C GLN A 40 -5.03 -29.95 -15.63
N ALA A 41 -4.97 -30.10 -16.95
CA ALA A 41 -3.82 -29.67 -17.74
C ALA A 41 -3.55 -28.16 -17.61
N LEU A 42 -4.60 -27.34 -17.57
CA LEU A 42 -4.49 -25.89 -17.34
C LEU A 42 -4.03 -25.55 -15.92
N GLN A 43 -4.48 -26.28 -14.91
CA GLN A 43 -4.03 -26.10 -13.53
C GLN A 43 -2.55 -26.43 -13.36
N HIS A 44 -2.07 -27.49 -14.02
CA HIS A 44 -0.63 -27.79 -14.03
C HIS A 44 0.19 -26.69 -14.71
N ALA A 45 -0.29 -26.15 -15.84
CA ALA A 45 0.37 -25.04 -16.53
C ALA A 45 0.39 -23.74 -15.70
N LEU A 46 -0.69 -23.43 -14.96
CA LEU A 46 -0.74 -22.25 -14.08
C LEU A 46 0.19 -22.39 -12.87
N THR A 47 0.38 -23.60 -12.35
CA THR A 47 1.26 -23.84 -11.20
C THR A 47 2.74 -23.86 -11.59
N THR A 48 3.07 -24.25 -12.82
CA THR A 48 4.45 -24.23 -13.33
C THR A 48 4.82 -22.93 -14.05
N GLN A 49 3.87 -22.02 -14.29
CA GLN A 49 4.20 -20.71 -14.81
C GLN A 49 4.99 -19.96 -13.72
N PRO A 50 6.31 -19.73 -13.93
CA PRO A 50 7.08 -18.93 -13.01
C PRO A 50 6.36 -17.58 -12.98
N VAL A 51 5.82 -17.21 -11.82
CA VAL A 51 5.33 -15.85 -11.60
C VAL A 51 6.42 -14.95 -12.16
N PRO A 52 6.14 -14.10 -13.18
CA PRO A 52 7.07 -13.08 -13.54
C PRO A 52 7.13 -12.20 -12.30
N THR A 53 8.07 -12.48 -11.40
CA THR A 53 8.63 -11.48 -10.51
C THR A 53 8.77 -10.27 -11.40
N PRO A 54 8.10 -9.15 -11.08
CA PRO A 54 8.45 -7.89 -11.68
C PRO A 54 9.93 -7.71 -11.37
N ARG A 55 10.80 -8.20 -12.27
CA ARG A 55 12.18 -7.81 -12.32
C ARG A 55 12.05 -6.35 -12.68
N ALA A 56 12.03 -5.54 -11.62
CA ALA A 56 12.51 -4.19 -11.59
C ALA A 56 13.40 -3.98 -12.80
N SER A 57 12.83 -3.47 -13.88
CA SER A 57 13.56 -3.03 -15.06
C SER A 57 14.39 -1.78 -14.74
N PHE A 58 14.43 -1.39 -13.47
CA PHE A 58 15.51 -0.67 -12.81
C PHE A 58 16.79 -1.53 -12.74
N ALA A 59 17.20 -2.15 -13.85
CA ALA A 59 18.57 -2.59 -14.04
C ALA A 59 19.42 -1.32 -14.14
N SER A 60 19.78 -0.87 -12.95
CA SER A 60 20.60 0.26 -12.61
C SER A 60 21.84 0.35 -13.51
N THR A 61 21.82 1.27 -14.48
CA THR A 61 23.07 1.91 -14.94
C THR A 61 23.53 2.99 -13.97
N ALA A 62 22.87 3.15 -12.81
CA ALA A 62 23.47 3.88 -11.72
C ALA A 62 24.57 3.00 -11.12
N ARG A 63 25.82 3.45 -11.25
CA ARG A 63 26.92 3.04 -10.36
C ARG A 63 26.34 2.89 -8.94
N PRO A 64 26.67 1.83 -8.20
CA PRO A 64 26.35 1.78 -6.79
C PRO A 64 27.09 2.95 -6.14
N VAL A 65 26.41 4.08 -6.01
CA VAL A 65 26.81 5.12 -5.10
C VAL A 65 26.58 4.48 -3.75
N VAL A 66 27.60 3.79 -3.25
CA VAL A 66 27.69 3.36 -1.87
C VAL A 66 27.77 4.65 -1.05
N ARG A 67 26.62 5.30 -0.86
CA ARG A 67 26.46 6.22 0.24
C ARG A 67 26.53 5.34 1.48
N PRO A 68 27.48 5.57 2.40
CA PRO A 68 27.38 4.95 3.71
C PRO A 68 26.02 5.36 4.27
N ILE A 69 25.09 4.40 4.33
CA ILE A 69 23.81 4.58 4.99
C ILE A 69 24.17 4.57 6.47
N VAL A 70 24.50 5.74 7.01
CA VAL A 70 24.61 5.94 8.45
C VAL A 70 23.22 5.69 8.98
N GLN A 71 23.00 4.51 9.56
CA GLN A 71 21.78 4.22 10.29
C GLN A 71 21.84 5.05 11.56
N PRO A 72 21.01 6.10 11.69
CA PRO A 72 21.06 6.94 12.88
C PRO A 72 20.79 6.02 14.07
N THR A 73 21.73 5.97 15.00
CA THR A 73 21.53 5.15 16.19
C THR A 73 20.41 5.78 16.99
N LEU A 74 19.53 4.96 17.57
CA LEU A 74 18.46 5.46 18.44
C LEU A 74 19.02 6.33 19.59
N GLN A 75 20.30 6.20 19.95
CA GLN A 75 20.96 7.03 20.96
C GLN A 75 21.05 8.52 20.57
N ASP A 76 21.12 8.83 19.28
CA ASP A 76 21.28 10.21 18.78
C ASP A 76 19.94 10.94 18.62
N TRP A 77 18.83 10.28 18.99
CA TRP A 77 17.50 10.86 18.82
C TRP A 77 17.22 11.90 19.91
N PRO A 78 16.55 13.01 19.55
CA PRO A 78 16.27 14.08 20.50
C PRO A 78 15.32 13.62 21.61
N SER A 79 15.41 14.33 22.73
CA SER A 79 14.52 14.10 23.88
C SER A 79 13.20 14.85 23.76
N ALA A 80 12.19 14.43 24.53
CA ALA A 80 10.89 15.09 24.63
C ALA A 80 11.00 16.60 24.92
N ALA A 81 11.99 17.01 25.72
CA ALA A 81 12.22 18.39 26.10
C ALA A 81 12.68 19.28 24.92
N GLU A 82 13.22 18.69 23.87
CA GLU A 82 13.68 19.40 22.68
C GLU A 82 12.60 19.49 21.58
N ALA A 83 11.46 18.83 21.77
CA ALA A 83 10.38 18.78 20.77
C ALA A 83 9.93 20.17 20.33
N ASP A 84 9.71 21.07 21.28
CA ASP A 84 9.24 22.43 21.01
C ASP A 84 10.31 23.27 20.33
N ARG A 85 11.57 23.12 20.76
CA ARG A 85 12.73 23.79 20.13
C ARG A 85 12.90 23.37 18.67
N ILE A 86 12.83 22.07 18.40
CA ILE A 86 12.94 21.53 17.03
C ILE A 86 11.76 21.97 16.18
N SER A 87 10.54 21.91 16.74
CA SER A 87 9.33 22.39 16.07
C SER A 87 9.46 23.86 15.68
N ALA A 88 9.91 24.71 16.61
CA ALA A 88 10.16 26.13 16.35
C ALA A 88 11.24 26.37 15.28
N ASP A 89 12.32 25.57 15.27
CA ASP A 89 13.36 25.65 14.24
C ASP A 89 12.85 25.23 12.85
N ILE A 90 11.94 24.26 12.77
CA ILE A 90 11.29 23.88 11.50
C ILE A 90 10.44 25.04 10.99
N LEU A 91 9.69 25.71 11.87
CA LEU A 91 8.88 26.88 11.49
C LEU A 91 9.74 28.05 11.05
N SER A 92 10.84 28.34 11.75
CA SER A 92 11.75 29.42 11.38
C SER A 92 12.45 29.17 10.05
N GLN A 93 12.75 27.91 9.71
CA GLN A 93 13.26 27.56 8.39
C GLN A 93 12.24 27.82 7.29
N ALA A 94 10.95 27.52 7.52
CA ALA A 94 9.90 27.82 6.56
C ALA A 94 9.75 29.34 6.33
N ASP A 95 9.74 30.11 7.42
CA ASP A 95 9.67 31.57 7.40
C ASP A 95 10.89 32.20 6.71
N ALA A 96 12.10 31.73 7.02
CA ALA A 96 13.34 32.20 6.40
C ALA A 96 13.40 31.97 4.88
N MET A 97 12.65 30.98 4.37
CA MET A 97 12.51 30.73 2.95
C MET A 97 11.41 31.58 2.28
N GLY A 98 10.75 32.46 3.04
CA GLY A 98 9.70 33.35 2.58
C GLY A 98 8.37 32.64 2.32
N MET A 99 8.17 31.44 2.87
CA MET A 99 6.89 30.73 2.74
C MET A 99 5.89 31.24 3.78
N LEU A 100 4.65 31.42 3.34
CA LEU A 100 3.56 31.80 4.23
C LEU A 100 2.94 30.54 4.85
N PHE A 101 2.54 30.60 6.12
CA PHE A 101 1.76 29.53 6.74
C PHE A 101 0.70 30.13 7.66
N GLU A 102 -0.48 29.52 7.72
CA GLU A 102 -1.61 30.06 8.50
C GLU A 102 -1.49 29.70 9.98
N ARG A 103 -1.42 28.40 10.26
CA ARG A 103 -1.27 27.88 11.62
C ARG A 103 -0.63 26.50 11.58
N ALA A 104 0.45 26.35 12.33
CA ALA A 104 1.01 25.03 12.60
C ALA A 104 0.26 24.37 13.77
N GLU A 105 0.01 23.07 13.68
CA GLU A 105 -0.54 22.27 14.78
C GLU A 105 0.51 21.31 15.31
N PHE A 106 0.60 21.21 16.65
CA PHE A 106 1.53 20.33 17.34
C PHE A 106 0.78 19.39 18.26
N GLN A 107 1.07 18.10 18.17
CA GLN A 107 0.43 17.07 18.99
C GLN A 107 1.45 16.03 19.43
N SER A 108 1.55 15.76 20.73
CA SER A 108 2.37 14.66 21.24
C SER A 108 1.55 13.37 21.32
N LEU A 109 2.02 12.31 20.67
CA LEU A 109 1.40 10.98 20.68
C LEU A 109 2.31 9.98 21.39
N PRO A 110 1.82 9.26 22.41
CA PRO A 110 2.57 8.17 23.00
C PRO A 110 2.68 7.00 22.02
N LEU A 111 3.84 6.35 21.98
CA LEU A 111 4.03 5.08 21.26
C LEU A 111 3.76 3.90 22.19
N ALA A 112 3.50 2.72 21.60
CA ALA A 112 3.37 1.47 22.36
C ALA A 112 4.65 1.13 23.14
N GLN A 113 5.80 1.62 22.68
CA GLN A 113 7.07 1.54 23.41
C GLN A 113 7.13 2.65 24.46
N PRO A 114 7.28 2.32 25.77
CA PRO A 114 7.13 3.28 26.86
C PRO A 114 8.23 4.36 26.90
N SER A 115 9.34 4.14 26.20
CA SER A 115 10.47 5.07 26.09
C SER A 115 10.35 6.05 24.93
N LEU A 116 9.38 5.91 24.03
CA LEU A 116 9.27 6.72 22.82
C LEU A 116 7.97 7.53 22.77
N LEU A 117 8.04 8.67 22.10
CA LEU A 117 6.89 9.50 21.75
C LEU A 117 7.07 10.08 20.35
N ILE A 118 5.97 10.47 19.74
CA ILE A 118 5.93 11.16 18.46
C ILE A 118 5.44 12.58 18.70
N GLN A 119 6.21 13.58 18.29
CA GLN A 119 5.69 14.93 18.11
C GLN A 119 5.20 15.06 16.66
N ARG A 120 3.88 15.09 16.48
CA ARG A 120 3.25 15.36 15.19
C ARG A 120 3.22 16.86 14.95
N ILE A 121 3.71 17.27 13.79
CA ILE A 121 3.76 18.65 13.33
C ILE A 121 2.99 18.73 12.03
N LYS A 122 1.86 19.45 12.03
CA LYS A 122 1.14 19.77 10.79
C LYS A 122 1.43 21.20 10.41
N LEU A 123 1.91 21.39 9.19
CA LEU A 123 2.35 22.67 8.69
C LEU A 123 1.78 22.89 7.28
N PRO A 124 0.67 23.63 7.15
CA PRO A 124 0.19 24.12 5.87
C PRO A 124 1.05 25.31 5.44
N VAL A 125 1.75 25.20 4.31
CA VAL A 125 2.58 26.26 3.74
C VAL A 125 2.09 26.68 2.36
N LYS A 126 2.29 27.94 2.01
CA LYS A 126 2.06 28.54 0.68
C LYS A 126 3.37 29.16 0.19
N GLY A 127 3.73 28.86 -1.05
CA GLY A 127 4.96 29.34 -1.68
C GLY A 127 5.22 28.66 -3.02
N ASP A 128 6.38 28.89 -3.62
CA ASP A 128 6.78 28.21 -4.85
C ASP A 128 7.12 26.73 -4.61
N TYR A 129 6.88 25.89 -5.62
CA TYR A 129 7.18 24.46 -5.53
C TYR A 129 8.66 24.16 -5.20
N LEU A 130 9.59 24.94 -5.75
CA LEU A 130 11.02 24.78 -5.46
C LEU A 130 11.32 25.13 -4.00
N GLN A 131 10.70 26.17 -3.44
CA GLN A 131 10.85 26.52 -2.02
C GLN A 131 10.39 25.35 -1.14
N VAL A 132 9.19 24.80 -1.39
CA VAL A 132 8.67 23.65 -0.63
C VAL A 132 9.61 22.45 -0.73
N ARG A 133 10.12 22.15 -1.93
CA ARG A 133 11.04 21.04 -2.14
C ARG A 133 12.37 21.22 -1.39
N TYR A 134 12.95 22.42 -1.45
CA TYR A 134 14.19 22.71 -0.73
C TYR A 134 13.99 22.68 0.78
N PHE A 135 12.87 23.20 1.27
CA PHE A 135 12.49 23.16 2.68
C PHE A 135 12.44 21.72 3.20
N LEU A 136 11.68 20.85 2.52
CA LEU A 136 11.58 19.43 2.89
C LEU A 136 12.97 18.77 2.91
N GLN A 137 13.81 19.06 1.91
CA GLN A 137 15.14 18.49 1.85
C GLN A 137 16.01 18.95 3.03
N GLN A 138 16.04 20.25 3.34
CA GLN A 138 16.85 20.80 4.43
C GLN A 138 16.41 20.27 5.79
N VAL A 139 15.10 20.30 6.06
CA VAL A 139 14.54 19.87 7.34
C VAL A 139 14.76 18.38 7.58
N LEU A 140 14.51 17.53 6.58
CA LEU A 140 14.73 16.08 6.69
C LEU A 140 16.22 15.71 6.75
N GLN A 141 17.11 16.50 6.16
CA GLN A 141 18.56 16.31 6.29
C GLN A 141 19.08 16.73 7.66
N ARG A 142 18.52 17.79 8.23
CA ARG A 142 18.91 18.34 9.54
C ARG A 142 18.43 17.47 10.70
N TYR A 143 17.27 16.84 10.57
CA TYR A 143 16.66 16.03 11.61
C TYR A 143 16.43 14.58 11.15
N PRO A 144 17.40 13.67 11.40
CA PRO A 144 17.27 12.26 11.01
C PRO A 144 16.12 11.51 11.68
N SER A 145 15.67 11.97 12.86
CA SER A 145 14.52 11.41 13.57
C SER A 145 13.18 12.01 13.13
N LEU A 146 13.17 12.89 12.13
CA LEU A 146 11.97 13.48 11.56
C LEU A 146 11.56 12.69 10.30
N ALA A 147 10.34 12.20 10.28
CA ALA A 147 9.75 11.54 9.13
C ALA A 147 8.68 12.43 8.48
N LEU A 148 8.64 12.43 7.15
CA LEU A 148 7.53 12.98 6.38
C LEU A 148 6.40 11.94 6.32
N SER A 149 5.35 12.15 7.09
CA SER A 149 4.25 11.21 7.25
C SER A 149 3.12 11.44 6.27
N GLN A 150 2.78 12.70 5.99
CA GLN A 150 1.84 13.06 4.94
C GLN A 150 2.34 14.28 4.16
N PHE A 151 2.09 14.27 2.87
CA PHE A 151 2.39 15.39 1.98
C PHE A 151 1.30 15.50 0.91
N LYS A 152 0.63 16.65 0.85
CA LYS A 152 -0.34 16.96 -0.20
C LYS A 152 0.00 18.31 -0.80
N LEU A 153 0.17 18.35 -2.11
CA LEU A 153 0.38 19.57 -2.88
C LEU A 153 -0.91 19.93 -3.62
N GLN A 154 -1.30 21.19 -3.58
CA GLN A 154 -2.42 21.75 -4.32
C GLN A 154 -1.96 23.00 -5.06
N ARG A 155 -2.43 23.17 -6.30
CA ARG A 155 -2.19 24.38 -7.09
C ARG A 155 -3.55 25.00 -7.40
N SER A 156 -3.72 26.26 -7.01
CA SER A 156 -4.98 26.98 -7.19
C SER A 156 -5.24 27.34 -8.65
N ASP A 157 -4.19 27.68 -9.39
CA ASP A 157 -4.25 28.03 -10.81
C ASP A 157 -3.02 27.48 -11.53
N VAL A 158 -3.22 26.80 -12.66
CA VAL A 158 -2.14 26.29 -13.52
C VAL A 158 -1.19 27.38 -14.02
N MET A 159 -1.66 28.62 -14.13
CA MET A 159 -0.87 29.78 -14.54
C MET A 159 -0.05 30.38 -13.39
N GLN A 160 -0.35 30.05 -12.13
CA GLN A 160 0.40 30.52 -10.97
C GLN A 160 1.49 29.54 -10.58
N THR A 161 2.64 30.10 -10.20
CA THR A 161 3.80 29.31 -9.74
C THR A 161 3.66 28.89 -8.27
N GLU A 162 2.82 29.62 -7.52
CA GLU A 162 2.52 29.36 -6.12
C GLU A 162 1.70 28.08 -5.94
N VAL A 163 2.05 27.33 -4.90
CA VAL A 163 1.42 26.08 -4.49
C VAL A 163 1.13 26.13 -3.00
N GLU A 164 0.05 25.46 -2.63
CA GLU A 164 -0.30 25.21 -1.23
C GLU A 164 0.08 23.76 -0.89
N ALA A 165 0.93 23.59 0.11
CA ALA A 165 1.40 22.29 0.56
C ALA A 165 0.95 22.02 2.00
N TYR A 166 0.28 20.89 2.20
CA TYR A 166 -0.08 20.38 3.51
C TYR A 166 0.94 19.33 3.90
N ILE A 167 1.75 19.66 4.89
CA ILE A 167 2.88 18.84 5.33
C ILE A 167 2.58 18.31 6.73
N GLU A 168 2.72 17.00 6.94
CA GLU A 168 2.70 16.39 8.27
C GLU A 168 4.02 15.68 8.52
N PHE A 169 4.73 16.12 9.55
CA PHE A 169 5.91 15.45 10.05
C PHE A 169 5.62 14.70 11.35
N HIS A 170 6.27 13.54 11.51
CA HIS A 170 6.38 12.84 12.79
C HIS A 170 7.83 12.93 13.25
N LEU A 171 8.07 13.65 14.34
CA LEU A 171 9.36 13.69 15.01
C LEU A 171 9.40 12.61 16.10
N TYR A 172 10.25 11.61 15.92
CA TYR A 172 10.44 10.56 16.90
C TYR A 172 11.41 11.00 17.99
N LEU A 173 10.99 10.80 19.25
CA LEU A 173 11.66 11.34 20.42
C LEU A 173 11.73 10.33 21.56
N HIS A 174 12.76 10.45 22.39
CA HIS A 174 12.84 9.73 23.66
C HIS A 174 12.05 10.44 24.76
N LYS A 175 11.26 9.69 25.51
CA LYS A 175 10.47 10.19 26.65
C LYS A 175 11.32 10.68 27.80
N ARG A 176 12.52 10.11 27.98
CA ARG A 176 13.44 10.51 29.05
C ARG A 176 14.49 11.45 28.47
N GLY A 177 14.44 12.72 28.84
CA GLY A 177 15.58 13.62 28.63
C GLY A 177 16.79 13.13 29.44
N PRO A 178 18.03 13.37 28.96
CA PRO A 178 19.22 13.07 29.76
C PRO A 178 19.10 13.82 31.09
N SER A 179 19.04 13.05 32.18
CA SER A 179 19.06 13.55 33.56
C SER A 179 20.48 13.92 33.97
#